data_AF-A0A2R2IY19-F1
#
_entry.id   AF-A0A2R2IY19-F1
#
_cell.length_a   1.000
_cell.length_b   1.000
_cell.length_c   1.000
_cell.angle_alpha   90.00
_cell.angle_beta   90.00
_cell.angle_gamma   90.00
#
_symmetry.space_group_name_H-M   'P 1'
#
loop_
_entity.id
_entity.type
_entity.pdbx_description
1 polymer ?
#
loop_
_entity_poly.entity_id
_entity_poly.type
_entity_poly.pdbx_seq_one_letter_code
_entity_poly.pdbx_strand_id
1 'polypeptide(L)'
;MKTTHPFSPAHFEFDRELIERLDGSGPRYTSYPTADRFTPGFSAHDYQHGLQQRRIGANRKPLSLYAHIPFCNTVCYYCACNKIITKNKSKADQYLDYLEKEILLVAEQLGCREKVIQLHFGGGTPTFLDDGQLARLMTMLGTHFEFLSDGEYSIEIDPRKVKRETMFRLAEYGFNRISVGVQDFDPAVQRAVNRVQSEQETRQVIAAGREAGMKSVSLDLIYGLPLQSRDSMLRTLEKAIALDPDRLALYNYAHLPTVFMPQRRINEADLPSAAAKLDILQDAVKMLSDAGYVFIGMDHFAKPDDELAVALRQGRLQRNFQGYSTHADCDMLAFGVSSIGKVGSSYSQNDKMLEGYYAALDEGRLPVVRGLTLDKDDVLRRTIIQGLMCRFSLSIEAIEDIYAINFAQYFAAEMPQIREFQQQGLLSFDGDFLMVEPKGRFLIRNIAMIFDRHLRERRTHARYSKTI
;
A
#
# COMPACT_ATOMS: atom_id res chain seq x y z
N MET A 1 -40.40 5.50 -8.06
CA MET A 1 -39.42 6.60 -8.17
C MET A 1 -38.12 6.11 -7.58
N LYS A 2 -37.13 5.71 -8.39
CA LYS A 2 -35.78 5.46 -7.88
C LYS A 2 -35.22 6.82 -7.47
N THR A 3 -35.00 7.06 -6.19
CA THR A 3 -34.23 8.21 -5.71
C THR A 3 -32.83 8.07 -6.27
N THR A 4 -32.54 8.76 -7.37
CA THR A 4 -31.19 8.87 -7.92
C THR A 4 -30.41 9.78 -6.98
N HIS A 5 -29.84 9.21 -5.93
CA HIS A 5 -28.80 9.91 -5.18
C HIS A 5 -27.63 10.15 -6.14
N PRO A 6 -27.08 11.38 -6.22
CA PRO A 6 -25.88 11.61 -7.00
C PRO A 6 -24.77 10.68 -6.50
N PHE A 7 -24.08 10.00 -7.41
CA PHE A 7 -22.99 9.08 -7.07
C PHE A 7 -21.99 9.80 -6.17
N SER A 8 -21.77 9.25 -4.98
CA SER A 8 -20.78 9.74 -4.03
C SER A 8 -19.85 8.59 -3.67
N PRO A 9 -18.57 8.65 -4.07
CA PRO A 9 -17.62 7.59 -3.76
C PRO A 9 -17.29 7.54 -2.25
N ALA A 10 -17.75 8.49 -1.44
CA ALA A 10 -17.64 8.47 0.01
C ALA A 10 -18.81 7.76 0.70
N HIS A 11 -19.95 7.60 0.02
CA HIS A 11 -21.10 6.87 0.57
C HIS A 11 -20.84 5.36 0.55
N PHE A 12 -21.24 4.64 1.59
CA PHE A 12 -21.10 3.19 1.72
C PHE A 12 -22.26 2.62 2.53
N GLU A 13 -22.52 1.33 2.36
CA GLU A 13 -23.49 0.57 3.15
C GLU A 13 -22.83 -0.72 3.63
N PHE A 14 -22.85 -0.97 4.95
CA PHE A 14 -22.33 -2.21 5.53
C PHE A 14 -23.42 -3.28 5.53
N ASP A 15 -23.53 -4.04 4.44
CA ASP A 15 -24.44 -5.16 4.32
C ASP A 15 -23.78 -6.45 4.84
N ARG A 16 -24.02 -6.76 6.12
CA ARG A 16 -23.37 -7.88 6.81
C ARG A 16 -23.65 -9.23 6.15
N GLU A 17 -24.90 -9.50 5.82
CA GLU A 17 -25.30 -10.80 5.26
C GLU A 17 -24.63 -11.02 3.90
N LEU A 18 -24.56 -9.98 3.08
CA LEU A 18 -23.89 -10.02 1.79
C LEU A 18 -22.38 -10.23 1.92
N ILE A 19 -21.74 -9.54 2.89
CA ILE A 19 -20.31 -9.68 3.21
C ILE A 19 -19.99 -11.12 3.65
N GLU A 20 -20.81 -11.69 4.55
CA GLU A 20 -20.62 -13.07 5.03
C GLU A 20 -20.84 -14.09 3.91
N ARG A 21 -21.86 -13.89 3.06
CA ARG A 21 -22.17 -14.79 1.94
C ARG A 21 -21.08 -14.79 0.86
N LEU A 22 -20.43 -13.66 0.63
CA LEU A 22 -19.38 -13.48 -0.38
C LEU A 22 -17.96 -13.52 0.21
N ASP A 23 -17.80 -14.05 1.43
CA ASP A 23 -16.50 -14.30 2.03
C ASP A 23 -15.70 -15.24 1.11
N GLY A 24 -14.46 -14.88 0.84
CA GLY A 24 -13.61 -15.56 -0.11
C GLY A 24 -12.15 -15.16 0.05
N SER A 25 -11.28 -15.80 -0.74
CA SER A 25 -9.86 -15.46 -0.78
C SER A 25 -9.52 -14.93 -2.15
N GLY A 26 -8.80 -13.81 -2.20
CA GLY A 26 -8.49 -13.14 -3.45
C GLY A 26 -7.30 -12.20 -3.33
N PRO A 27 -6.76 -11.71 -4.45
CA PRO A 27 -5.64 -10.81 -4.42
C PRO A 27 -5.99 -9.51 -3.70
N ARG A 28 -4.98 -8.88 -3.08
CA ARG A 28 -5.11 -7.51 -2.58
C ARG A 28 -5.12 -6.47 -3.69
N TYR A 29 -4.80 -6.88 -4.93
CA TYR A 29 -4.62 -6.00 -6.09
C TYR A 29 -3.74 -4.78 -5.77
N THR A 30 -2.66 -5.04 -5.03
CA THR A 30 -1.60 -4.05 -4.83
C THR A 30 -1.00 -3.60 -6.17
N SER A 31 -1.02 -4.52 -7.13
CA SER A 31 -0.79 -4.32 -8.55
C SER A 31 -1.66 -5.30 -9.33
N TYR A 32 -1.84 -5.02 -10.61
CA TYR A 32 -2.32 -5.99 -11.59
C TYR A 32 -1.36 -6.01 -12.80
N PRO A 33 -0.93 -7.18 -13.27
CA PRO A 33 -1.03 -8.48 -12.59
C PRO A 33 -0.31 -8.48 -11.23
N THR A 34 -0.68 -9.42 -10.37
CA THR A 34 -0.22 -9.49 -8.98
C THR A 34 1.20 -10.04 -8.88
N ALA A 35 1.92 -9.74 -7.79
CA ALA A 35 3.34 -10.10 -7.63
C ALA A 35 3.63 -11.61 -7.62
N ASP A 36 2.63 -12.47 -7.38
CA ASP A 36 2.74 -13.93 -7.54
C ASP A 36 2.77 -14.39 -9.02
N ARG A 37 2.56 -13.47 -9.96
CA ARG A 37 2.75 -13.68 -11.40
C ARG A 37 4.12 -13.26 -11.93
N PHE A 38 4.96 -12.65 -11.08
CA PHE A 38 6.31 -12.26 -11.50
C PHE A 38 7.15 -13.50 -11.75
N THR A 39 7.85 -13.51 -12.87
CA THR A 39 8.67 -14.64 -13.32
C THR A 39 10.15 -14.28 -13.31
N PRO A 40 11.06 -15.25 -13.10
CA PRO A 40 12.50 -15.04 -13.26
C PRO A 40 12.93 -14.73 -14.70
N GLY A 41 12.03 -14.87 -15.68
CA GLY A 41 12.30 -14.54 -17.08
C GLY A 41 12.41 -13.04 -17.36
N PHE A 42 11.89 -12.19 -16.47
CA PHE A 42 12.15 -10.76 -16.52
C PHE A 42 13.43 -10.45 -15.73
N SER A 43 14.43 -9.93 -16.43
CA SER A 43 15.81 -9.78 -15.96
C SER A 43 16.19 -8.33 -15.66
N ALA A 44 17.41 -8.13 -15.14
CA ALA A 44 18.00 -6.80 -14.98
C ALA A 44 18.09 -6.04 -16.32
N HIS A 45 18.35 -6.73 -17.44
CA HIS A 45 18.41 -6.11 -18.76
C HIS A 45 17.05 -5.55 -19.19
N ASP A 46 15.96 -6.27 -18.92
CA ASP A 46 14.60 -5.79 -19.23
C ASP A 46 14.25 -4.53 -18.45
N TYR A 47 14.66 -4.50 -17.16
CA TYR A 47 14.49 -3.31 -16.33
C TYR A 47 15.32 -2.12 -16.84
N GLN A 48 16.60 -2.34 -17.17
CA GLN A 48 17.46 -1.31 -17.76
C GLN A 48 16.87 -0.75 -19.05
N HIS A 49 16.37 -1.62 -19.92
CA HIS A 49 15.68 -1.20 -21.14
C HIS A 49 14.46 -0.33 -20.81
N GLY A 50 13.64 -0.69 -19.81
CA GLY A 50 12.52 0.14 -19.35
C GLY A 50 12.96 1.54 -18.88
N LEU A 51 14.04 1.63 -18.10
CA LEU A 51 14.63 2.90 -17.66
C LEU A 51 15.14 3.75 -18.83
N GLN A 52 15.78 3.12 -19.81
CA GLN A 52 16.26 3.80 -21.02
C GLN A 52 15.11 4.28 -21.92
N GLN A 53 14.04 3.50 -22.07
CA GLN A 53 12.87 3.92 -22.85
C GLN A 53 12.19 5.15 -22.25
N ARG A 54 12.17 5.24 -20.92
CA ARG A 54 11.70 6.45 -20.23
C ARG A 54 12.50 7.70 -20.62
N ARG A 55 13.81 7.56 -20.88
CA ARG A 55 14.67 8.66 -21.34
C ARG A 55 14.19 9.26 -22.68
N ILE A 56 13.68 8.42 -23.58
CA ILE A 56 13.30 8.78 -24.95
C ILE A 56 11.85 9.28 -25.01
N GLY A 57 10.99 8.83 -24.09
CA GLY A 57 9.57 9.12 -24.10
C GLY A 57 9.20 10.61 -23.98
N ALA A 58 8.19 11.03 -24.74
CA ALA A 58 7.68 12.41 -24.80
C ALA A 58 6.95 12.89 -23.53
N ASN A 59 6.74 12.03 -22.52
CA ASN A 59 5.97 12.36 -21.31
C ASN A 59 6.72 11.94 -20.03
N ARG A 60 7.82 12.65 -19.72
CA ARG A 60 8.59 12.48 -18.48
C ARG A 60 7.86 13.08 -17.27
N LYS A 61 6.77 12.43 -16.85
CA LYS A 61 6.08 12.76 -15.59
C LYS A 61 7.04 12.58 -14.41
N PRO A 62 7.01 13.40 -13.34
CA PRO A 62 7.85 13.18 -12.17
C PRO A 62 7.75 11.76 -11.61
N LEU A 63 8.82 11.28 -11.00
CA LEU A 63 8.96 9.95 -10.41
C LEU A 63 8.37 9.87 -9.01
N SER A 64 7.95 8.65 -8.66
CA SER A 64 7.80 8.20 -7.29
C SER A 64 9.00 7.33 -6.92
N LEU A 65 9.59 7.57 -5.75
CA LEU A 65 10.69 6.77 -5.22
C LEU A 65 10.23 5.98 -4.00
N TYR A 66 10.64 4.72 -3.92
CA TYR A 66 10.51 3.89 -2.74
C TYR A 66 11.89 3.42 -2.28
N ALA A 67 12.20 3.54 -0.99
CA ALA A 67 13.39 2.93 -0.42
C ALA A 67 12.99 1.95 0.69
N HIS A 68 13.40 0.69 0.53
CA HIS A 68 13.15 -0.34 1.52
C HIS A 68 14.26 -0.39 2.54
N ILE A 69 13.94 -0.12 3.81
CA ILE A 69 14.86 -0.27 4.94
C ILE A 69 14.47 -1.52 5.73
N PRO A 70 15.17 -2.66 5.57
CA PRO A 70 14.68 -3.94 6.05
C PRO A 70 14.85 -4.13 7.57
N PHE A 71 15.58 -3.27 8.27
CA PHE A 71 16.00 -3.56 9.63
C PHE A 71 14.92 -3.26 10.68
N CYS A 72 14.75 -4.17 11.64
CA CYS A 72 13.95 -3.94 12.85
C CYS A 72 14.73 -4.35 14.10
N ASN A 73 14.56 -3.60 15.20
CA ASN A 73 15.17 -3.94 16.49
C ASN A 73 14.51 -5.15 17.16
N THR A 74 13.21 -5.34 16.92
CA THR A 74 12.39 -6.33 17.63
C THR A 74 11.45 -7.01 16.65
N VAL A 75 11.27 -8.32 16.82
CA VAL A 75 10.32 -9.10 16.03
C VAL A 75 8.90 -8.87 16.54
N CYS A 76 8.03 -8.31 15.70
CA CYS A 76 6.58 -8.28 15.97
C CYS A 76 5.97 -9.56 15.40
N TYR A 77 5.23 -10.32 16.20
CA TYR A 77 4.79 -11.67 15.79
C TYR A 77 3.77 -11.63 14.65
N TYR A 78 2.98 -10.56 14.54
CA TYR A 78 2.01 -10.40 13.45
C TYR A 78 2.67 -10.09 12.08
N CYS A 79 3.91 -9.60 12.04
CA CYS A 79 4.45 -8.86 10.90
C CYS A 79 4.75 -9.73 9.66
N ALA A 80 4.14 -9.35 8.54
CA ALA A 80 4.28 -9.98 7.22
C ALA A 80 5.25 -9.25 6.27
N CYS A 81 5.86 -8.14 6.68
CA CYS A 81 6.81 -7.39 5.84
C CYS A 81 8.06 -8.22 5.51
N ASN A 82 8.82 -7.83 4.48
CA ASN A 82 10.22 -8.21 4.37
C ASN A 82 11.00 -7.39 5.41
N LYS A 83 11.72 -8.08 6.30
CA LYS A 83 12.46 -7.46 7.40
C LYS A 83 13.53 -8.38 7.94
N ILE A 84 14.53 -7.77 8.55
CA ILE A 84 15.72 -8.38 9.12
C ILE A 84 15.83 -7.89 10.56
N ILE A 85 15.68 -8.82 11.50
CA ILE A 85 15.77 -8.49 12.92
C ILE A 85 17.24 -8.43 13.32
N THR A 86 17.70 -7.27 13.78
CA THR A 86 19.07 -7.11 14.24
C THR A 86 19.20 -5.97 15.24
N LYS A 87 20.17 -6.11 16.15
CA LYS A 87 20.63 -5.01 17.02
C LYS A 87 21.94 -4.39 16.54
N ASN A 88 22.58 -5.00 15.53
CA ASN A 88 23.85 -4.51 15.02
C ASN A 88 23.61 -3.33 14.06
N LYS A 89 23.92 -2.12 14.53
CA LYS A 89 23.76 -0.89 13.74
C LYS A 89 24.72 -0.80 12.56
N SER A 90 25.89 -1.44 12.59
CA SER A 90 26.83 -1.40 11.47
C SER A 90 26.30 -2.07 10.20
N LYS A 91 25.27 -2.93 10.32
CA LYS A 91 24.58 -3.50 9.16
C LYS A 91 23.82 -2.43 8.36
N ALA A 92 23.40 -1.35 9.00
CA ALA A 92 22.76 -0.24 8.30
C ALA A 92 23.77 0.52 7.43
N ASP A 93 24.98 0.78 7.94
CA ASP A 93 26.03 1.46 7.16
C ASP A 93 26.39 0.65 5.92
N GLN A 94 26.66 -0.65 6.09
CA GLN A 94 26.93 -1.55 4.97
C GLN A 94 25.77 -1.54 3.96
N TYR A 95 24.52 -1.61 4.44
CA TYR A 95 23.36 -1.59 3.55
C TYR A 95 23.25 -0.28 2.76
N LEU A 96 23.55 0.86 3.39
CA LEU A 96 23.57 2.16 2.71
C LEU A 96 24.67 2.24 1.65
N ASP A 97 25.83 1.62 1.87
CA ASP A 97 26.89 1.53 0.85
C ASP A 97 26.39 0.80 -0.41
N TYR A 98 25.64 -0.29 -0.24
CA TYR A 98 25.04 -1.02 -1.36
C TYR A 98 23.85 -0.30 -1.98
N LEU A 99 23.03 0.39 -1.17
CA LEU A 99 21.93 1.20 -1.67
C LEU A 99 22.42 2.33 -2.57
N GLU A 100 23.54 2.96 -2.21
CA GLU A 100 24.23 3.95 -3.04
C GLU A 100 24.67 3.38 -4.39
N LYS A 101 25.26 2.16 -4.41
CA LYS A 101 25.60 1.46 -5.66
C LYS A 101 24.38 1.25 -6.55
N GLU A 102 23.26 0.80 -5.98
CA GLU A 102 22.03 0.59 -6.74
C GLU A 102 21.48 1.90 -7.31
N ILE A 103 21.40 2.95 -6.48
CA ILE A 103 20.94 4.28 -6.88
C ILE A 103 21.79 4.80 -8.05
N LEU A 104 23.12 4.66 -7.97
CA LEU A 104 24.04 5.07 -9.03
C LEU A 104 23.77 4.31 -10.33
N LEU A 105 23.67 2.98 -10.28
CA LEU A 105 23.40 2.14 -11.46
C LEU A 105 22.08 2.53 -12.14
N VAL A 106 21.03 2.81 -11.36
CA VAL A 106 19.73 3.28 -11.91
C VAL A 106 19.86 4.67 -12.50
N ALA A 107 20.53 5.60 -11.81
CA ALA A 107 20.71 6.98 -12.27
C ALA A 107 21.48 7.05 -13.60
N GLU A 108 22.48 6.19 -13.79
CA GLU A 108 23.22 6.07 -15.05
C GLU A 108 22.32 5.65 -16.22
N GLN A 109 21.36 4.75 -16.00
CA GLN A 109 20.40 4.34 -17.05
C GLN A 109 19.43 5.46 -17.43
N LEU A 110 19.04 6.29 -16.46
CA LEU A 110 18.17 7.45 -16.70
C LEU A 110 18.93 8.56 -17.46
N GLY A 111 20.23 8.72 -17.19
CA GLY A 111 21.13 9.64 -17.88
C GLY A 111 20.93 11.13 -17.53
N CYS A 112 20.09 11.44 -16.55
CA CYS A 112 19.87 12.79 -16.01
C CYS A 112 19.19 12.72 -14.64
N ARG A 113 19.19 13.83 -13.90
CA ARG A 113 18.45 13.97 -12.64
C ARG A 113 16.96 14.14 -12.91
N GLU A 114 16.21 13.05 -12.82
CA GLU A 114 14.75 13.06 -12.95
C GLU A 114 14.08 13.78 -11.77
N LYS A 115 12.96 14.44 -12.04
CA LYS A 115 12.14 15.10 -11.02
C LYS A 115 11.40 14.08 -10.17
N VAL A 116 11.34 14.31 -8.86
CA VAL A 116 10.69 13.43 -7.88
C VAL A 116 9.56 14.17 -7.20
N ILE A 117 8.34 13.66 -7.39
CA ILE A 117 7.13 14.19 -6.75
C ILE A 117 6.70 13.36 -5.53
N GLN A 118 7.14 12.10 -5.43
CA GLN A 118 6.84 11.25 -4.27
C GLN A 118 8.08 10.51 -3.77
N LEU A 119 8.22 10.41 -2.46
CA LEU A 119 9.19 9.55 -1.78
C LEU A 119 8.49 8.79 -0.66
N HIS A 120 8.78 7.50 -0.54
CA HIS A 120 8.35 6.70 0.58
C HIS A 120 9.48 5.82 1.11
N PHE A 121 9.86 6.06 2.36
CA PHE A 121 10.70 5.14 3.12
C PHE A 121 9.81 4.18 3.90
N GLY A 122 9.92 2.88 3.60
CA GLY A 122 9.18 1.84 4.29
C GLY A 122 9.99 0.57 4.51
N GLY A 123 9.33 -0.50 4.93
CA GLY A 123 9.90 -1.85 4.94
C GLY A 123 9.84 -2.53 6.29
N GLY A 124 10.99 -2.69 6.93
CA GLY A 124 11.08 -3.13 8.31
C GLY A 124 10.78 -1.96 9.25
N THR A 125 11.76 -1.07 9.42
CA THR A 125 11.60 0.15 10.20
C THR A 125 12.59 1.19 9.67
N PRO A 126 12.17 2.16 8.83
CA PRO A 126 13.06 3.23 8.34
C PRO A 126 13.80 3.97 9.45
N THR A 127 13.12 4.28 10.56
CA THR A 127 13.72 4.89 11.75
C THR A 127 14.56 3.93 12.59
N PHE A 128 14.93 2.77 12.04
CA PHE A 128 16.11 2.05 12.50
C PHE A 128 17.39 2.81 12.15
N LEU A 129 17.41 3.51 11.01
CA LEU A 129 18.51 4.41 10.68
C LEU A 129 18.57 5.55 11.71
N ASP A 130 19.78 5.90 12.13
CA ASP A 130 19.96 7.11 12.94
C ASP A 130 19.87 8.39 12.08
N ASP A 131 19.88 9.55 12.73
CA ASP A 131 19.72 10.84 12.05
C ASP A 131 20.80 11.09 10.98
N GLY A 132 22.03 10.58 11.18
CA GLY A 132 23.14 10.72 10.24
C GLY A 132 23.00 9.79 9.04
N GLN A 133 22.56 8.56 9.27
CA GLN A 133 22.24 7.58 8.23
C GLN A 133 21.05 8.02 7.37
N LEU A 134 20.03 8.63 7.97
CA LEU A 134 18.90 9.24 7.25
C LEU A 134 19.36 10.41 6.38
N ALA A 135 20.19 11.31 6.93
CA ALA A 135 20.78 12.41 6.17
C ALA A 135 21.62 11.91 5.00
N ARG A 136 22.43 10.86 5.22
CA ARG A 136 23.24 10.20 4.20
C ARG A 136 22.37 9.70 3.05
N LEU A 137 21.29 8.97 3.35
CA LEU A 137 20.39 8.44 2.31
C LEU A 137 19.67 9.56 1.54
N MET A 138 19.17 10.58 2.24
CA MET A 138 18.54 11.73 1.57
C MET A 138 19.53 12.49 0.68
N THR A 139 20.79 12.62 1.10
CA THR A 139 21.85 13.24 0.31
C THR A 139 22.17 12.42 -0.95
N MET A 140 22.26 11.10 -0.85
CA MET A 140 22.46 10.22 -2.01
C MET A 140 21.34 10.39 -3.03
N LEU A 141 20.08 10.31 -2.57
CA LEU A 141 18.93 10.51 -3.44
C LEU A 141 18.92 11.91 -4.05
N GLY A 142 19.17 12.95 -3.26
CA GLY A 142 19.24 14.34 -3.72
C GLY A 142 20.39 14.61 -4.69
N THR A 143 21.45 13.81 -4.67
CA THR A 143 22.55 13.90 -5.64
C THR A 143 22.12 13.40 -7.02
N HIS A 144 21.33 12.34 -7.08
CA HIS A 144 20.92 11.68 -8.33
C HIS A 144 19.53 12.08 -8.85
N PHE A 145 18.71 12.70 -8.01
CA PHE A 145 17.34 13.10 -8.35
C PHE A 145 17.08 14.56 -7.96
N GLU A 146 16.08 15.18 -8.60
CA GLU A 146 15.62 16.53 -8.30
C GLU A 146 14.30 16.47 -7.52
N PHE A 147 14.33 16.78 -6.22
CA PHE A 147 13.13 16.81 -5.37
C PHE A 147 12.34 18.10 -5.59
N LEU A 148 11.06 17.96 -5.95
CA LEU A 148 10.14 19.08 -6.13
C LEU A 148 9.71 19.66 -4.78
N SER A 149 9.58 20.99 -4.70
CA SER A 149 9.25 21.68 -3.45
C SER A 149 7.86 21.32 -2.88
N ASP A 150 6.95 20.88 -3.73
CA ASP A 150 5.58 20.49 -3.41
C ASP A 150 5.37 18.96 -3.38
N GLY A 151 6.44 18.18 -3.41
CA GLY A 151 6.36 16.72 -3.37
C GLY A 151 5.86 16.13 -2.05
N GLU A 152 5.38 14.89 -2.12
CA GLU A 152 4.91 14.10 -0.98
C GLU A 152 6.03 13.17 -0.49
N TYR A 153 6.63 13.50 0.65
CA TYR A 153 7.81 12.80 1.17
C TYR A 153 7.48 12.16 2.51
N SER A 154 7.39 10.84 2.50
CA SER A 154 6.79 10.03 3.56
C SER A 154 7.76 9.01 4.14
N ILE A 155 7.60 8.73 5.44
CA ILE A 155 8.40 7.75 6.17
C ILE A 155 7.55 6.99 7.19
N GLU A 156 7.74 5.67 7.27
CA GLU A 156 7.17 4.82 8.31
C GLU A 156 7.96 4.92 9.62
N ILE A 157 7.26 5.02 10.75
CA ILE A 157 7.82 5.26 12.09
C ILE A 157 7.39 4.18 13.08
N ASP A 158 8.37 3.58 13.77
CA ASP A 158 8.15 2.89 15.04
C ASP A 158 8.24 3.89 16.21
N PRO A 159 7.14 4.18 16.93
CA PRO A 159 7.13 5.21 17.96
C PRO A 159 8.05 4.89 19.16
N ARG A 160 8.46 3.64 19.35
CA ARG A 160 9.34 3.20 20.45
C ARG A 160 10.81 3.60 20.27
N LYS A 161 11.15 4.19 19.12
CA LYS A 161 12.53 4.45 18.69
C LYS A 161 12.78 5.86 18.21
N VAL A 162 11.74 6.68 18.12
CA VAL A 162 11.84 8.05 17.61
C VAL A 162 11.76 9.02 18.77
N LYS A 163 12.69 9.96 18.79
CA LYS A 163 12.68 11.09 19.71
C LYS A 163 12.09 12.31 19.04
N ARG A 164 11.74 13.31 19.84
CA ARG A 164 11.26 14.59 19.34
C ARG A 164 12.25 15.21 18.34
N GLU A 165 13.54 15.21 18.64
CA GLU A 165 14.58 15.81 17.81
C GLU A 165 14.65 15.14 16.42
N THR A 166 14.50 13.82 16.37
CA THR A 166 14.44 13.06 15.09
C THR A 166 13.27 13.53 14.23
N MET A 167 12.13 13.92 14.79
CA MET A 167 11.00 14.45 14.01
C MET A 167 11.33 15.79 13.33
N PHE A 168 12.02 16.68 14.03
CA PHE A 168 12.50 17.94 13.45
C PHE A 168 13.55 17.69 12.37
N ARG A 169 14.48 16.75 12.59
CA ARG A 169 15.46 16.34 11.57
C ARG A 169 14.79 15.78 10.31
N LEU A 170 13.77 14.94 10.46
CA LEU A 170 13.01 14.43 9.32
C LEU A 170 12.38 15.57 8.51
N ALA A 171 11.80 16.57 9.17
CA ALA A 171 11.27 17.75 8.49
C ALA A 171 12.37 18.57 7.79
N GLU A 172 13.54 18.75 8.41
CA GLU A 172 14.71 19.41 7.79
C GLU A 172 15.18 18.68 6.53
N TYR A 173 15.07 17.34 6.50
CA TYR A 173 15.40 16.53 5.33
C TYR A 173 14.31 16.54 4.24
N GLY A 174 13.20 17.25 4.49
CA GLY A 174 12.10 17.43 3.54
C GLY A 174 10.92 16.48 3.75
N PHE A 175 10.97 15.54 4.70
CA PHE A 175 9.80 14.71 5.01
C PHE A 175 8.65 15.58 5.50
N ASN A 176 7.48 15.37 4.94
CA ASN A 176 6.27 16.13 5.26
C ASN A 176 5.07 15.22 5.56
N ARG A 177 5.27 13.90 5.57
CA ARG A 177 4.25 12.91 5.95
C ARG A 177 4.88 11.80 6.78
N ILE A 178 4.13 11.25 7.73
CA ILE A 178 4.56 10.12 8.53
C ILE A 178 3.45 9.08 8.68
N SER A 179 3.82 7.80 8.74
CA SER A 179 2.93 6.73 9.18
C SER A 179 3.45 6.11 10.46
N VAL A 180 2.67 6.15 11.54
CA VAL A 180 3.09 5.69 12.86
C VAL A 180 2.46 4.33 13.15
N GLY A 181 3.31 3.31 13.31
CA GLY A 181 2.86 1.96 13.62
C GLY A 181 2.38 1.82 15.07
N VAL A 182 1.06 1.85 15.29
CA VAL A 182 0.43 1.71 16.62
C VAL A 182 -0.02 0.28 16.87
N GLN A 183 -0.77 -0.26 15.91
CA GLN A 183 -1.38 -1.58 15.89
C GLN A 183 -2.50 -1.77 16.91
N ASP A 184 -2.20 -1.59 18.20
CA ASP A 184 -3.16 -1.65 19.30
C ASP A 184 -2.62 -0.91 20.55
N PHE A 185 -3.50 -0.31 21.35
CA PHE A 185 -3.18 0.28 22.64
C PHE A 185 -3.42 -0.66 23.83
N ASP A 186 -4.09 -1.81 23.62
CA ASP A 186 -4.35 -2.79 24.67
C ASP A 186 -3.06 -3.52 25.08
N PRO A 187 -2.61 -3.40 26.36
CA PRO A 187 -1.37 -4.03 26.80
C PRO A 187 -1.36 -5.57 26.68
N ALA A 188 -2.52 -6.24 26.75
CA ALA A 188 -2.61 -7.69 26.60
C ALA A 188 -2.33 -8.09 25.15
N VAL A 189 -2.96 -7.40 24.19
CA VAL A 189 -2.75 -7.60 22.75
C VAL A 189 -1.28 -7.32 22.40
N GLN A 190 -0.74 -6.19 22.87
CA GLN A 190 0.67 -5.83 22.63
C GLN A 190 1.67 -6.88 23.12
N ARG A 191 1.45 -7.46 24.31
CA ARG A 191 2.27 -8.56 24.82
C ARG A 191 2.14 -9.82 23.96
N ALA A 192 0.91 -10.19 23.59
CA ALA A 192 0.65 -11.36 22.76
C ALA A 192 1.33 -11.30 21.38
N VAL A 193 1.58 -10.09 20.87
CA VAL A 193 2.27 -9.90 19.57
C VAL A 193 3.70 -9.37 19.67
N ASN A 194 4.25 -9.28 20.89
CA ASN A 194 5.60 -8.78 21.17
C ASN A 194 5.87 -7.36 20.64
N ARG A 195 4.90 -6.46 20.82
CA ARG A 195 4.98 -5.04 20.45
C ARG A 195 4.52 -4.14 21.60
N VAL A 196 5.22 -4.23 22.73
CA VAL A 196 4.93 -3.36 23.89
C VAL A 196 5.35 -1.92 23.59
N GLN A 197 4.41 -0.99 23.72
CA GLN A 197 4.58 0.46 23.60
C GLN A 197 3.53 1.18 24.44
N SER A 198 3.92 2.30 25.03
CA SER A 198 3.00 3.19 25.72
C SER A 198 2.22 4.08 24.75
N GLU A 199 1.02 4.47 25.15
CA GLU A 199 0.26 5.52 24.45
C GLU A 199 1.05 6.84 24.43
N GLN A 200 1.81 7.13 25.49
CA GLN A 200 2.61 8.34 25.63
C GLN A 200 3.71 8.45 24.56
N GLU A 201 4.41 7.36 24.24
CA GLU A 201 5.39 7.33 23.14
C GLU A 201 4.75 7.73 21.81
N THR A 202 3.56 7.19 21.53
CA THR A 202 2.82 7.51 20.30
C THR A 202 2.39 8.98 20.29
N ARG A 203 1.83 9.48 21.40
CA ARG A 203 1.41 10.88 21.56
C ARG A 203 2.57 11.85 21.35
N GLN A 204 3.75 11.54 21.87
CA GLN A 204 4.95 12.37 21.72
C GLN A 204 5.40 12.46 20.28
N VAL A 205 5.40 11.36 19.52
CA VAL A 205 5.76 11.34 18.10
C VAL A 205 4.78 12.17 17.27
N ILE A 206 3.47 12.01 17.49
CA ILE A 206 2.44 12.78 16.77
C ILE A 206 2.58 14.27 17.06
N ALA A 207 2.70 14.64 18.35
CA ALA A 207 2.86 16.04 18.75
C ALA A 207 4.12 16.65 18.12
N ALA A 208 5.26 15.96 18.20
CA ALA A 208 6.51 16.40 17.60
C ALA A 208 6.41 16.51 16.07
N GLY A 209 5.70 15.59 15.40
CA GLY A 209 5.45 15.67 13.96
C GLY A 209 4.65 16.91 13.57
N ARG A 210 3.57 17.23 14.30
CA ARG A 210 2.78 18.45 14.08
C ARG A 210 3.61 19.72 14.31
N GLU A 211 4.37 19.75 15.39
CA GLU A 211 5.23 20.89 15.72
C GLU A 211 6.37 21.09 14.69
N ALA A 212 6.86 20.01 14.10
CA ALA A 212 7.84 20.03 13.01
C ALA A 212 7.21 20.40 11.64
N GLY A 213 5.89 20.58 11.55
CA GLY A 213 5.20 20.99 10.33
C GLY A 213 4.87 19.84 9.37
N MET A 214 4.77 18.60 9.85
CA MET A 214 4.27 17.48 9.04
C MET A 214 2.85 17.80 8.55
N LYS A 215 2.62 17.68 7.24
CA LYS A 215 1.33 17.95 6.58
C LYS A 215 0.30 16.85 6.81
N SER A 216 0.74 15.62 7.07
CA SER A 216 -0.15 14.48 7.28
C SER A 216 0.48 13.45 8.22
N VAL A 217 -0.25 13.09 9.27
CA VAL A 217 0.09 12.05 10.24
C VAL A 217 -0.91 10.91 10.13
N SER A 218 -0.43 9.73 9.74
CA SER A 218 -1.21 8.49 9.66
C SER A 218 -0.95 7.58 10.87
N LEU A 219 -1.99 6.90 11.35
CA LEU A 219 -1.86 5.81 12.32
C LEU A 219 -2.21 4.46 11.70
N ASP A 220 -1.31 3.49 11.87
CA ASP A 220 -1.55 2.11 11.46
C ASP A 220 -2.08 1.32 12.65
N LEU A 221 -3.26 0.71 12.48
CA LEU A 221 -3.96 -0.14 13.44
C LEU A 221 -4.22 -1.50 12.81
N ILE A 222 -4.36 -2.55 13.63
CA ILE A 222 -4.66 -3.89 13.15
C ILE A 222 -5.82 -4.47 13.95
N TYR A 223 -6.86 -4.93 13.27
CA TYR A 223 -7.91 -5.75 13.89
C TYR A 223 -7.74 -7.23 13.53
N GLY A 224 -8.18 -8.10 14.42
CA GLY A 224 -8.00 -9.54 14.31
C GLY A 224 -6.75 -10.09 15.01
N LEU A 225 -6.05 -9.30 15.83
CA LEU A 225 -4.90 -9.75 16.63
C LEU A 225 -5.36 -10.61 17.82
N PRO A 226 -4.47 -11.46 18.39
CA PRO A 226 -4.80 -12.28 19.54
C PRO A 226 -5.27 -11.45 20.74
N LEU A 227 -6.25 -11.98 21.48
CA LEU A 227 -6.89 -11.36 22.65
C LEU A 227 -7.72 -10.10 22.37
N GLN A 228 -7.89 -9.70 21.10
CA GLN A 228 -8.81 -8.62 20.76
C GLN A 228 -10.26 -9.08 20.88
N SER A 229 -11.09 -8.20 21.46
CA SER A 229 -12.54 -8.25 21.40
C SER A 229 -13.08 -6.98 20.74
N ARG A 230 -14.39 -6.99 20.45
CA ARG A 230 -15.13 -5.79 20.03
C ARG A 230 -14.84 -4.61 20.96
N ASP A 231 -15.05 -4.79 22.26
CA ASP A 231 -14.88 -3.72 23.25
C ASP A 231 -13.43 -3.25 23.38
N SER A 232 -12.45 -4.16 23.28
CA SER A 232 -11.04 -3.75 23.35
C SER A 232 -10.63 -2.93 22.14
N MET A 233 -11.08 -3.31 20.94
CA MET A 233 -10.78 -2.55 19.74
C MET A 233 -11.45 -1.17 19.74
N LEU A 234 -12.70 -1.07 20.22
CA LEU A 234 -13.37 0.23 20.35
C LEU A 234 -12.63 1.18 21.30
N ARG A 235 -12.14 0.69 22.44
CA ARG A 235 -11.27 1.50 23.33
C ARG A 235 -9.98 1.94 22.65
N THR A 236 -9.39 1.09 21.80
CA THR A 236 -8.22 1.44 21.01
C THR A 236 -8.54 2.53 19.97
N LEU A 237 -9.71 2.47 19.33
CA LEU A 237 -10.17 3.50 18.40
C LEU A 237 -10.49 4.82 19.10
N GLU A 238 -11.11 4.81 20.28
CA GLU A 238 -11.33 6.01 21.10
C GLU A 238 -10.02 6.75 21.35
N LYS A 239 -8.99 6.02 21.75
CA LYS A 239 -7.64 6.57 21.95
C LYS A 239 -7.04 7.10 20.64
N ALA A 240 -7.14 6.34 19.55
CA ALA A 240 -6.60 6.76 18.25
C ALA A 240 -7.29 8.03 17.74
N ILE A 241 -8.61 8.12 17.82
CA ILE A 241 -9.39 9.31 17.45
C ILE A 241 -9.01 10.50 18.34
N ALA A 242 -8.82 10.29 19.64
CA ALA A 242 -8.39 11.34 20.57
C ALA A 242 -6.97 11.88 20.29
N LEU A 243 -6.14 11.16 19.52
CA LEU A 243 -4.86 11.65 19.02
C LEU A 243 -5.03 12.55 17.78
N ASP A 244 -6.22 12.61 17.18
CA ASP A 244 -6.62 13.43 16.03
C ASP A 244 -5.75 13.25 14.76
N PRO A 245 -5.35 12.02 14.36
CA PRO A 245 -4.51 11.84 13.18
C PRO A 245 -5.24 12.31 11.91
N ASP A 246 -4.49 12.62 10.86
CA ASP A 246 -5.07 13.04 9.58
C ASP A 246 -5.60 11.82 8.80
N ARG A 247 -4.98 10.65 9.03
CA ARG A 247 -5.33 9.37 8.43
C ARG A 247 -5.29 8.23 9.44
N LEU A 248 -6.11 7.22 9.19
CA LEU A 248 -6.00 5.91 9.85
C LEU A 248 -6.00 4.80 8.80
N ALA A 249 -5.13 3.82 8.99
CA ALA A 249 -5.18 2.56 8.27
C ALA A 249 -5.53 1.43 9.25
N LEU A 250 -6.70 0.82 9.09
CA LEU A 250 -7.21 -0.25 9.94
C LEU A 250 -7.10 -1.59 9.22
N TYR A 251 -5.94 -2.23 9.33
CA TYR A 251 -5.61 -3.44 8.60
C TYR A 251 -6.29 -4.68 9.21
N ASN A 252 -6.86 -5.51 8.35
CA ASN A 252 -7.23 -6.88 8.72
C ASN A 252 -5.97 -7.74 8.93
N TYR A 253 -5.84 -8.36 10.11
CA TYR A 253 -4.76 -9.29 10.40
C TYR A 253 -4.81 -10.53 9.48
N ALA A 254 -3.76 -10.69 8.67
CA ALA A 254 -3.54 -11.85 7.82
C ALA A 254 -2.63 -12.87 8.51
N HIS A 255 -3.23 -13.95 9.04
CA HIS A 255 -2.53 -15.05 9.69
C HIS A 255 -2.15 -16.14 8.67
N LEU A 256 -0.87 -16.21 8.30
CA LEU A 256 -0.28 -17.19 7.38
C LEU A 256 1.08 -17.70 7.95
N PRO A 257 1.07 -18.45 9.08
CA PRO A 257 2.29 -18.86 9.80
C PRO A 257 3.18 -19.85 9.04
N THR A 258 2.68 -20.43 7.94
CA THR A 258 3.49 -21.23 7.01
C THR A 258 4.39 -20.38 6.12
N VAL A 259 4.01 -19.12 5.88
CA VAL A 259 4.76 -18.15 5.06
C VAL A 259 5.53 -17.18 5.97
N PHE A 260 4.86 -16.66 7.00
CA PHE A 260 5.41 -15.67 7.93
C PHE A 260 5.74 -16.34 9.26
N MET A 261 6.94 -16.92 9.34
CA MET A 261 7.39 -17.72 10.50
C MET A 261 7.20 -17.08 11.89
N PRO A 262 7.37 -15.75 12.09
CA PRO A 262 7.11 -15.12 13.39
C PRO A 262 5.69 -15.32 13.92
N GLN A 263 4.70 -15.50 13.02
CA GLN A 263 3.30 -15.67 13.40
C GLN A 263 3.05 -17.00 14.12
N ARG A 264 3.95 -17.99 14.02
CA ARG A 264 3.89 -19.25 14.80
C ARG A 264 3.98 -19.05 16.31
N ARG A 265 4.38 -17.85 16.75
CA ARG A 265 4.46 -17.47 18.18
C ARG A 265 3.14 -16.87 18.70
N ILE A 266 2.16 -16.67 17.84
CA ILE A 266 0.81 -16.27 18.24
C ILE A 266 0.02 -17.53 18.58
N ASN A 267 -0.66 -17.52 19.71
CA ASN A 267 -1.59 -18.58 20.07
C ASN A 267 -2.86 -18.45 19.21
N GLU A 268 -3.11 -19.42 18.33
CA GLU A 268 -4.25 -19.39 17.41
C GLU A 268 -5.60 -19.40 18.14
N ALA A 269 -5.68 -20.02 19.33
CA ALA A 269 -6.90 -20.04 20.13
C ALA A 269 -7.32 -18.66 20.66
N ASP A 270 -6.37 -17.72 20.71
CA ASP A 270 -6.62 -16.34 21.15
C ASP A 270 -7.07 -15.43 20.00
N LEU A 271 -7.08 -15.92 18.75
CA LEU A 271 -7.53 -15.14 17.61
C LEU A 271 -9.06 -14.97 17.64
N PRO A 272 -9.58 -13.76 17.36
CA PRO A 272 -11.02 -13.56 17.27
C PRO A 272 -11.61 -14.35 16.10
N SER A 273 -12.82 -14.85 16.30
CA SER A 273 -13.58 -15.55 15.26
C SER A 273 -13.88 -14.62 14.06
N ALA A 274 -14.23 -15.19 12.91
CA ALA A 274 -14.60 -14.41 11.73
C ALA A 274 -15.79 -13.45 12.02
N ALA A 275 -16.79 -13.93 12.76
CA ALA A 275 -17.94 -13.11 13.18
C ALA A 275 -17.50 -11.93 14.07
N ALA A 276 -16.61 -12.17 15.05
CA ALA A 276 -16.10 -11.10 15.91
C ALA A 276 -15.27 -10.07 15.13
N LYS A 277 -14.51 -10.51 14.12
CA LYS A 277 -13.77 -9.59 13.23
C LYS A 277 -14.71 -8.71 12.40
N LEU A 278 -15.84 -9.25 11.95
CA LEU A 278 -16.86 -8.48 11.24
C LEU A 278 -17.57 -7.49 12.18
N ASP A 279 -17.88 -7.88 13.41
CA ASP A 279 -18.42 -6.96 14.43
C ASP A 279 -17.45 -5.77 14.63
N ILE A 280 -16.17 -6.08 14.84
CA ILE A 280 -15.11 -5.07 14.98
C ILE A 280 -15.07 -4.14 13.77
N LEU A 281 -15.05 -4.67 12.55
CA LEU A 281 -14.97 -3.86 11.33
C LEU A 281 -16.20 -2.95 11.19
N GLN A 282 -17.41 -3.48 11.41
CA GLN A 282 -18.66 -2.73 11.30
C GLN A 282 -18.67 -1.54 12.25
N ASP A 283 -18.37 -1.77 13.53
CA ASP A 283 -18.37 -0.69 14.51
C ASP A 283 -17.20 0.27 14.33
N ALA A 284 -16.04 -0.21 13.91
CA ALA A 284 -14.89 0.63 13.65
C ALA A 284 -15.18 1.63 12.52
N VAL A 285 -15.73 1.15 11.40
CA VAL A 285 -16.16 2.01 10.29
C VAL A 285 -17.16 3.04 10.76
N LYS A 286 -18.18 2.61 11.52
CA LYS A 286 -19.22 3.49 12.04
C LYS A 286 -18.60 4.57 12.95
N MET A 287 -17.78 4.16 13.90
CA MET A 287 -17.15 5.06 14.87
C MET A 287 -16.23 6.08 14.21
N LEU A 288 -15.42 5.66 13.24
CA LEU A 288 -14.53 6.56 12.49
C LEU A 288 -15.34 7.53 11.62
N SER A 289 -16.44 7.07 11.01
CA SER A 289 -17.32 7.92 10.21
C SER A 289 -18.05 8.95 11.07
N ASP A 290 -18.56 8.54 12.24
CA ASP A 290 -19.19 9.43 13.22
C ASP A 290 -18.19 10.46 13.78
N ALA A 291 -16.91 10.10 13.84
CA ALA A 291 -15.80 11.01 14.19
C ALA A 291 -15.36 11.93 13.03
N GLY A 292 -16.00 11.84 11.86
CA GLY A 292 -15.77 12.74 10.72
C GLY A 292 -14.74 12.25 9.70
N TYR A 293 -14.21 11.03 9.84
CA TYR A 293 -13.30 10.47 8.85
C TYR A 293 -14.06 9.93 7.64
N VAL A 294 -13.55 10.22 6.44
CA VAL A 294 -14.05 9.65 5.19
C VAL A 294 -13.47 8.25 5.01
N PHE A 295 -14.32 7.26 4.82
CA PHE A 295 -13.89 5.94 4.37
C PHE A 295 -13.40 6.03 2.93
N ILE A 296 -12.08 5.96 2.74
CA ILE A 296 -11.43 6.08 1.43
C ILE A 296 -11.65 4.80 0.62
N GLY A 297 -11.44 3.66 1.26
CA GLY A 297 -11.65 2.33 0.68
C GLY A 297 -10.76 1.30 1.36
N MET A 298 -11.14 0.02 1.23
CA MET A 298 -10.49 -1.11 1.90
C MET A 298 -10.33 -0.89 3.41
N ASP A 299 -9.16 -0.42 3.83
CA ASP A 299 -8.69 -0.25 5.20
C ASP A 299 -8.35 1.22 5.55
N HIS A 300 -8.50 2.17 4.61
CA HIS A 300 -8.04 3.55 4.78
C HIS A 300 -9.17 4.53 5.09
N PHE A 301 -8.88 5.43 6.04
CA PHE A 301 -9.72 6.54 6.46
C PHE A 301 -8.90 7.83 6.48
N ALA A 302 -9.49 8.95 6.10
CA ALA A 302 -8.80 10.25 6.11
C ALA A 302 -9.78 11.38 6.45
N LYS A 303 -9.26 12.50 6.97
CA LYS A 303 -10.07 13.71 7.17
C LYS A 303 -10.67 14.21 5.83
N PRO A 304 -11.81 14.91 5.83
CA PRO A 304 -12.49 15.32 4.60
C PRO A 304 -11.67 16.25 3.68
N ASP A 305 -10.78 17.03 4.25
CA ASP A 305 -9.86 17.96 3.58
C ASP A 305 -8.50 17.35 3.25
N ASP A 306 -8.21 16.13 3.72
CA ASP A 306 -7.02 15.38 3.31
C ASP A 306 -7.04 15.14 1.80
N GLU A 307 -5.87 15.24 1.17
CA GLU A 307 -5.69 15.06 -0.27
C GLU A 307 -6.22 13.74 -0.82
N LEU A 308 -6.25 12.64 -0.03
CA LEU A 308 -6.83 11.37 -0.47
C LEU A 308 -8.35 11.47 -0.55
N ALA A 309 -8.99 12.12 0.42
CA ALA A 309 -10.43 12.36 0.39
C ALA A 309 -10.82 13.33 -0.73
N VAL A 310 -10.00 14.36 -0.97
CA VAL A 310 -10.16 15.30 -2.08
C VAL A 310 -9.99 14.57 -3.42
N ALA A 311 -8.95 13.76 -3.58
CA ALA A 311 -8.70 12.98 -4.79
C ALA A 311 -9.81 11.96 -5.06
N LEU A 312 -10.35 11.33 -4.01
CA LEU A 312 -11.50 10.42 -4.11
C LEU A 312 -12.72 11.14 -4.69
N ARG A 313 -13.11 12.28 -4.11
CA ARG A 313 -14.25 13.07 -4.60
C ARG A 313 -14.08 13.56 -6.04
N GLN A 314 -12.84 13.82 -6.44
CA GLN A 314 -12.51 14.35 -7.76
C GLN A 314 -12.22 13.24 -8.80
N GLY A 315 -12.39 11.97 -8.45
CA GLY A 315 -12.12 10.85 -9.35
C GLY A 315 -10.65 10.71 -9.74
N ARG A 316 -9.74 11.18 -8.87
CA ARG A 316 -8.28 11.19 -9.08
C ARG A 316 -7.52 10.30 -8.09
N LEU A 317 -8.21 9.62 -7.16
CA LEU A 317 -7.59 8.67 -6.24
C LEU A 317 -7.03 7.48 -7.00
N GLN A 318 -5.85 7.03 -6.58
CA GLN A 318 -5.07 5.99 -7.23
C GLN A 318 -4.39 5.10 -6.21
N ARG A 319 -3.73 4.03 -6.66
CA ARG A 319 -3.10 3.06 -5.77
C ARG A 319 -1.79 2.51 -6.32
N ASN A 320 -0.77 2.44 -5.46
CA ASN A 320 0.55 1.83 -5.73
C ASN A 320 0.90 0.79 -4.66
N PHE A 321 2.16 0.34 -4.60
CA PHE A 321 2.56 -0.70 -3.64
C PHE A 321 2.52 -0.26 -2.17
N GLN A 322 2.55 1.05 -1.92
CA GLN A 322 2.54 1.64 -0.58
C GLN A 322 1.12 1.93 -0.09
N GLY A 323 0.13 2.08 -0.99
CA GLY A 323 -1.26 2.31 -0.62
C GLY A 323 -2.00 3.20 -1.60
N TYR A 324 -2.99 3.93 -1.11
CA TYR A 324 -3.64 4.98 -1.88
C TYR A 324 -2.71 6.18 -2.09
N SER A 325 -2.82 6.81 -3.26
CA SER A 325 -1.96 7.90 -3.72
C SER A 325 -2.77 8.90 -4.55
N THR A 326 -2.30 10.15 -4.58
CA THR A 326 -2.83 11.25 -5.39
C THR A 326 -2.19 11.34 -6.79
N HIS A 327 -1.11 10.60 -7.03
CA HIS A 327 -0.30 10.69 -8.25
C HIS A 327 -0.44 9.43 -9.13
N ALA A 328 -1.36 9.49 -10.10
CA ALA A 328 -1.89 8.35 -10.87
C ALA A 328 -0.92 7.58 -11.75
N ASP A 329 0.10 8.27 -12.29
CA ASP A 329 0.83 7.78 -13.46
C ASP A 329 2.33 7.96 -13.31
N CYS A 330 2.82 8.14 -12.10
CA CYS A 330 4.24 8.18 -11.86
C CYS A 330 4.82 6.77 -12.06
N ASP A 331 5.89 6.68 -12.85
CA ASP A 331 6.80 5.56 -12.72
C ASP A 331 7.34 5.56 -11.29
N MET A 332 7.42 4.36 -10.71
CA MET A 332 7.88 4.14 -9.37
C MET A 332 9.21 3.38 -9.40
N LEU A 333 10.29 4.08 -9.08
CA LEU A 333 11.59 3.45 -8.87
C LEU A 333 11.68 3.00 -7.43
N ALA A 334 12.13 1.77 -7.21
CA ALA A 334 12.14 1.15 -5.90
C ALA A 334 13.53 0.58 -5.63
N PHE A 335 14.14 1.01 -4.53
CA PHE A 335 15.52 0.69 -4.14
C PHE A 335 15.54 -0.18 -2.89
N GLY A 336 16.56 -1.01 -2.77
CA GLY A 336 16.79 -1.88 -1.63
C GLY A 336 16.25 -3.30 -1.81
N VAL A 337 16.54 -4.14 -0.82
CA VAL A 337 16.15 -5.54 -0.80
C VAL A 337 14.63 -5.68 -0.87
N SER A 338 14.15 -6.64 -1.67
CA SER A 338 12.74 -6.99 -1.90
C SER A 338 11.86 -5.97 -2.61
N SER A 339 12.36 -4.76 -2.83
CA SER A 339 11.66 -3.64 -3.46
C SER A 339 11.04 -4.03 -4.79
N ILE A 340 9.84 -3.49 -5.04
CA ILE A 340 9.10 -3.70 -6.29
C ILE A 340 8.97 -2.34 -6.98
N GLY A 341 9.48 -2.23 -8.19
CA GLY A 341 9.33 -1.06 -9.05
C GLY A 341 8.22 -1.23 -10.08
N LYS A 342 7.75 -0.11 -10.62
CA LYS A 342 6.84 -0.03 -11.77
C LYS A 342 7.38 1.02 -12.74
N VAL A 343 7.86 0.60 -13.91
CA VAL A 343 8.30 1.51 -14.96
C VAL A 343 7.58 1.17 -16.25
N GLY A 344 6.82 2.13 -16.77
CA GLY A 344 5.93 1.97 -17.90
C GLY A 344 4.98 0.77 -17.73
N SER A 345 5.06 -0.16 -18.67
CA SER A 345 4.28 -1.41 -18.68
C SER A 345 5.07 -2.59 -18.12
N SER A 346 5.95 -2.36 -17.15
CA SER A 346 6.66 -3.44 -16.45
C SER A 346 6.65 -3.28 -14.94
N TYR A 347 6.78 -4.42 -14.26
CA TYR A 347 7.14 -4.50 -12.86
C TYR A 347 8.46 -5.23 -12.70
N SER A 348 9.32 -4.77 -11.79
CA SER A 348 10.58 -5.40 -11.42
C SER A 348 10.61 -5.63 -9.92
N GLN A 349 11.22 -6.72 -9.46
CA GLN A 349 11.43 -6.99 -8.04
C GLN A 349 12.88 -7.36 -7.76
N ASN A 350 13.46 -6.66 -6.81
CA ASN A 350 14.79 -6.93 -6.28
C ASN A 350 14.83 -8.23 -5.48
N ASP A 351 16.03 -8.81 -5.35
CA ASP A 351 16.26 -9.97 -4.51
C ASP A 351 15.69 -9.74 -3.10
N LYS A 352 15.04 -10.76 -2.54
CA LYS A 352 14.39 -10.69 -1.22
C LYS A 352 15.37 -10.98 -0.08
N MET A 353 16.60 -11.40 -0.40
CA MET A 353 17.66 -11.75 0.53
C MET A 353 18.87 -10.83 0.30
N LEU A 354 19.48 -10.36 1.40
CA LEU A 354 20.64 -9.45 1.31
C LEU A 354 21.82 -10.07 0.56
N GLU A 355 22.05 -11.38 0.70
CA GLU A 355 23.18 -12.06 0.07
C GLU A 355 23.14 -11.93 -1.46
N GLY A 356 22.02 -12.28 -2.09
CA GLY A 356 21.84 -12.14 -3.53
C GLY A 356 21.76 -10.68 -3.99
N TYR A 357 21.15 -9.81 -3.17
CA TYR A 357 21.08 -8.37 -3.42
C TYR A 357 22.50 -7.74 -3.46
N TYR A 358 23.36 -8.05 -2.50
CA TYR A 358 24.74 -7.55 -2.45
C TYR A 358 25.61 -8.15 -3.54
N ALA A 359 25.51 -9.47 -3.77
CA ALA A 359 26.30 -10.15 -4.79
C ALA A 359 26.07 -9.56 -6.19
N ALA A 360 24.82 -9.28 -6.57
CA ALA A 360 24.51 -8.65 -7.85
C ALA A 360 25.15 -7.25 -8.00
N LEU A 361 25.13 -6.46 -6.92
CA LEU A 361 25.67 -5.09 -6.92
C LEU A 361 27.21 -5.07 -6.90
N ASP A 362 27.87 -6.05 -6.27
CA ASP A 362 29.32 -6.19 -6.33
C ASP A 362 29.82 -6.56 -7.74
N GLU A 363 28.98 -7.21 -8.54
CA GLU A 363 29.22 -7.45 -9.96
C GLU A 363 28.83 -6.27 -10.86
N GLY A 364 28.39 -5.14 -10.29
CA GLY A 364 27.94 -3.97 -11.06
C GLY A 364 26.62 -4.18 -11.81
N ARG A 365 25.77 -5.11 -11.35
CA ARG A 365 24.47 -5.42 -11.96
C ARG A 365 23.32 -5.02 -11.04
N LEU A 366 22.20 -4.60 -11.63
CA LEU A 366 20.98 -4.33 -10.86
C LEU A 366 20.45 -5.64 -10.23
N PRO A 367 19.99 -5.61 -8.96
CA PRO A 367 19.64 -6.81 -8.19
C PRO A 367 18.24 -7.36 -8.49
N VAL A 368 17.76 -7.22 -9.74
CA VAL A 368 16.45 -7.68 -10.19
C VAL A 368 16.46 -9.19 -10.41
N VAL A 369 15.60 -9.92 -9.69
CA VAL A 369 15.52 -11.39 -9.76
C VAL A 369 14.26 -11.91 -10.44
N ARG A 370 13.22 -11.07 -10.52
CA ARG A 370 11.96 -11.40 -11.19
C ARG A 370 11.16 -10.15 -11.52
N GLY A 371 10.21 -10.29 -12.43
CA GLY A 371 9.33 -9.20 -12.84
C GLY A 371 8.30 -9.66 -13.87
N LEU A 372 7.72 -8.70 -14.57
CA LEU A 372 6.74 -8.94 -15.62
C LEU A 372 6.65 -7.73 -16.56
N THR A 373 6.66 -7.99 -17.87
CA THR A 373 6.21 -7.03 -18.88
C THR A 373 4.75 -7.31 -19.20
N LEU A 374 3.92 -6.27 -19.13
CA LEU A 374 2.48 -6.37 -19.36
C LEU A 374 2.19 -6.32 -20.86
N ASP A 375 1.34 -7.24 -21.31
CA ASP A 375 0.74 -7.14 -22.64
C ASP A 375 -0.39 -6.10 -22.65
N LYS A 376 -1.00 -5.88 -23.82
CA LYS A 376 -2.07 -4.89 -24.00
C LYS A 376 -3.30 -5.19 -23.12
N ASP A 377 -3.65 -6.46 -22.95
CA ASP A 377 -4.78 -6.88 -22.14
C ASP A 377 -4.51 -6.70 -20.65
N ASP A 378 -3.29 -7.01 -20.19
CA ASP A 378 -2.86 -6.74 -18.82
C ASP A 378 -2.91 -5.24 -18.48
N VAL A 379 -2.51 -4.37 -19.42
CA VAL A 379 -2.60 -2.91 -19.24
C VAL A 379 -4.06 -2.45 -19.16
N LEU A 380 -4.94 -2.94 -20.04
CA LEU A 380 -6.37 -2.64 -20.02
C LEU A 380 -7.02 -3.07 -18.70
N ARG A 381 -6.82 -4.33 -18.29
CA ARG A 381 -7.38 -4.88 -17.05
C ARG A 381 -6.82 -4.20 -15.81
N ARG A 382 -5.55 -3.80 -15.82
CA ARG A 382 -4.96 -2.96 -14.76
C ARG A 382 -5.72 -1.65 -14.62
N THR A 383 -6.00 -0.96 -15.71
CA THR A 383 -6.74 0.31 -15.70
C THR A 383 -8.16 0.15 -15.16
N ILE A 384 -8.86 -0.90 -15.56
CA ILE A 384 -10.20 -1.22 -15.06
C ILE A 384 -10.17 -1.52 -13.55
N ILE A 385 -9.30 -2.42 -13.11
CA ILE A 385 -9.18 -2.82 -11.69
C ILE A 385 -8.81 -1.60 -10.84
N GLN A 386 -7.83 -0.80 -11.25
CA GLN A 386 -7.46 0.42 -10.53
C GLN A 386 -8.61 1.44 -10.49
N GLY A 387 -9.32 1.62 -11.60
CA GLY A 387 -10.47 2.53 -11.66
C GLY A 387 -11.59 2.11 -10.71
N LEU A 388 -11.93 0.83 -10.65
CA LEU A 388 -12.92 0.30 -9.70
C LEU A 388 -12.44 0.48 -8.24
N MET A 389 -11.20 0.09 -7.94
CA MET A 389 -10.68 0.09 -6.57
C MET A 389 -10.42 1.47 -5.96
N CYS A 390 -10.28 2.50 -6.80
CA CYS A 390 -9.92 3.85 -6.33
C CYS A 390 -11.00 4.89 -6.63
N ARG A 391 -11.71 4.77 -7.76
CA ARG A 391 -12.71 5.75 -8.21
C ARG A 391 -14.13 5.22 -8.14
N PHE A 392 -14.29 3.92 -7.91
CA PHE A 392 -15.59 3.24 -7.78
C PHE A 392 -16.52 3.44 -8.99
N SER A 393 -15.96 3.88 -10.13
CA SER A 393 -16.68 4.17 -11.36
C SER A 393 -15.75 4.10 -12.57
N LEU A 394 -16.30 3.71 -13.71
CA LEU A 394 -15.64 3.65 -15.01
C LEU A 394 -16.58 4.18 -16.09
N SER A 395 -16.06 5.06 -16.95
CA SER A 395 -16.70 5.41 -18.22
C SER A 395 -16.32 4.34 -19.25
N ILE A 396 -17.33 3.74 -19.88
CA ILE A 396 -17.14 2.69 -20.88
C ILE A 396 -16.59 3.29 -22.17
N GLU A 397 -17.17 4.39 -22.65
CA GLU A 397 -16.68 5.14 -23.82
C GLU A 397 -15.20 5.47 -23.70
N ALA A 398 -14.74 6.02 -22.56
CA ALA A 398 -13.33 6.35 -22.37
C ALA A 398 -12.42 5.11 -22.44
N ILE A 399 -12.88 3.94 -21.97
CA ILE A 399 -12.12 2.69 -22.07
C ILE A 399 -12.12 2.17 -23.52
N GLU A 400 -13.26 2.18 -24.19
CA GLU A 400 -13.38 1.78 -25.60
C GLU A 400 -12.49 2.62 -26.51
N ASP A 401 -12.45 3.94 -26.30
CA ASP A 401 -11.62 4.88 -27.05
C ASP A 401 -10.12 4.67 -26.83
N ILE A 402 -9.68 4.60 -25.55
CA ILE A 402 -8.26 4.48 -25.21
C ILE A 402 -7.68 3.15 -25.70
N TYR A 403 -8.47 2.07 -25.64
CA TYR A 403 -7.99 0.72 -25.93
C TYR A 403 -8.45 0.16 -27.27
N ALA A 404 -9.29 0.90 -28.00
CA ALA A 404 -9.87 0.51 -29.29
C ALA A 404 -10.58 -0.85 -29.22
N ILE A 405 -11.50 -1.01 -28.27
CA ILE A 405 -12.30 -2.23 -28.07
C ILE A 405 -13.79 -1.91 -28.03
N ASN A 406 -14.64 -2.92 -28.23
CA ASN A 406 -16.02 -2.88 -27.75
C ASN A 406 -16.10 -3.62 -26.41
N PHE A 407 -16.48 -2.94 -25.33
CA PHE A 407 -16.41 -3.43 -23.97
C PHE A 407 -17.25 -4.68 -23.76
N ALA A 408 -18.50 -4.67 -24.22
CA ALA A 408 -19.43 -5.79 -24.04
C ALA A 408 -18.97 -7.05 -24.79
N GLN A 409 -18.37 -6.89 -25.98
CA GLN A 409 -17.80 -8.00 -26.74
C GLN A 409 -16.49 -8.49 -26.14
N TYR A 410 -15.59 -7.58 -25.77
CA TYR A 410 -14.27 -7.90 -25.24
C TYR A 410 -14.38 -8.63 -23.88
N PHE A 411 -15.27 -8.17 -23.00
CA PHE A 411 -15.52 -8.74 -21.68
C PHE A 411 -16.73 -9.69 -21.65
N ALA A 412 -17.09 -10.31 -22.78
CA ALA A 412 -18.24 -11.20 -22.86
C ALA A 412 -18.20 -12.36 -21.84
N ALA A 413 -17.01 -12.83 -21.47
CA ALA A 413 -16.82 -13.87 -20.46
C ALA A 413 -17.06 -13.39 -19.02
N GLU A 414 -16.90 -12.08 -18.77
CA GLU A 414 -17.08 -11.41 -17.47
C GLU A 414 -18.53 -10.92 -17.29
N MET A 415 -19.24 -10.64 -18.40
CA MET A 415 -20.62 -10.11 -18.38
C MET A 415 -21.61 -10.90 -17.50
N PRO A 416 -21.57 -12.25 -17.42
CA PRO A 416 -22.43 -12.99 -16.50
C PRO A 416 -22.21 -12.61 -15.03
N GLN A 417 -20.96 -12.49 -14.58
CA GLN A 417 -20.63 -12.10 -13.20
C GLN A 417 -20.98 -10.63 -12.93
N ILE A 418 -20.78 -9.74 -13.91
CA ILE A 418 -21.23 -8.34 -13.81
C ILE A 418 -22.74 -8.30 -13.55
N ARG A 419 -23.54 -9.05 -14.32
CA ARG A 419 -25.00 -9.11 -14.13
C ARG A 419 -25.40 -9.70 -12.78
N GLU A 420 -24.71 -10.74 -12.33
CA GLU A 420 -24.94 -11.33 -11.00
C GLU A 420 -24.72 -10.30 -9.88
N PHE A 421 -23.59 -9.60 -9.91
CA PHE A 421 -23.27 -8.58 -8.90
C PHE A 421 -24.19 -7.36 -8.99
N GLN A 422 -24.69 -7.04 -10.19
CA GLN A 422 -25.75 -6.05 -10.35
C GLN A 422 -27.06 -6.45 -9.69
N GLN A 423 -27.48 -7.72 -9.85
CA GLN A 423 -28.69 -8.24 -9.19
C GLN A 423 -28.55 -8.26 -7.66
N GLN A 424 -27.33 -8.43 -7.16
CA GLN A 424 -27.01 -8.36 -5.73
C GLN A 424 -26.85 -6.92 -5.20
N GLY A 425 -26.92 -5.90 -6.07
CA GLY A 425 -26.79 -4.48 -5.69
C GLY A 425 -25.36 -4.08 -5.32
N LEU A 426 -24.35 -4.80 -5.79
CA LEU A 426 -22.92 -4.49 -5.55
C LEU A 426 -22.38 -3.48 -6.55
N LEU A 427 -22.92 -3.46 -7.76
CA LEU A 427 -22.53 -2.58 -8.84
C LEU A 427 -23.73 -2.27 -9.75
N SER A 428 -23.61 -1.27 -10.60
CA SER A 428 -24.55 -0.98 -11.67
C SER A 428 -23.82 -0.87 -13.00
N PHE A 429 -24.42 -1.41 -14.07
CA PHE A 429 -23.96 -1.28 -15.43
C PHE A 429 -25.14 -0.93 -16.35
N ASP A 430 -25.09 0.26 -16.97
CA ASP A 430 -26.12 0.77 -17.89
C ASP A 430 -25.68 0.80 -19.36
N GLY A 431 -24.42 0.46 -19.63
CA GLY A 431 -23.80 0.51 -20.96
C GLY A 431 -22.80 1.65 -21.10
N ASP A 432 -23.04 2.78 -20.43
CA ASP A 432 -22.18 3.97 -20.47
C ASP A 432 -21.23 4.01 -19.28
N PHE A 433 -21.70 3.54 -18.12
CA PHE A 433 -20.95 3.51 -16.88
C PHE A 433 -21.03 2.14 -16.18
N LEU A 434 -19.91 1.76 -15.58
CA LEU A 434 -19.83 0.70 -14.58
C LEU A 434 -19.50 1.35 -13.23
N MET A 435 -20.44 1.31 -12.28
CA MET A 435 -20.31 1.96 -10.98
C MET A 435 -20.41 0.95 -9.84
N VAL A 436 -19.60 1.12 -8.80
CA VAL A 436 -19.69 0.34 -7.57
C VAL A 436 -20.71 1.01 -6.66
N GLU A 437 -21.71 0.23 -6.26
CA GLU A 437 -22.78 0.71 -5.38
C GLU A 437 -22.31 0.75 -3.92
N PRO A 438 -23.01 1.47 -3.01
CA PRO A 438 -22.60 1.61 -1.61
C PRO A 438 -22.29 0.27 -0.91
N LYS A 439 -23.07 -0.78 -1.20
CA LYS A 439 -22.86 -2.15 -0.68
C LYS A 439 -21.59 -2.80 -1.24
N GLY A 440 -21.24 -2.48 -2.48
CA GLY A 440 -20.07 -3.03 -3.17
C GLY A 440 -18.73 -2.52 -2.64
N ARG A 441 -18.71 -1.43 -1.85
CA ARG A 441 -17.45 -0.83 -1.38
C ARG A 441 -16.63 -1.73 -0.46
N PHE A 442 -17.27 -2.53 0.40
CA PHE A 442 -16.58 -3.54 1.23
C PHE A 442 -16.15 -4.76 0.42
N LEU A 443 -16.87 -5.06 -0.66
CA LEU A 443 -16.63 -6.20 -1.55
C LEU A 443 -15.86 -5.81 -2.82
N ILE A 444 -15.14 -4.68 -2.78
CA ILE A 444 -14.47 -4.14 -3.95
C ILE A 444 -13.43 -5.10 -4.54
N ARG A 445 -12.80 -5.92 -3.70
CA ARG A 445 -11.87 -6.97 -4.15
C ARG A 445 -12.60 -8.05 -4.94
N ASN A 446 -13.79 -8.47 -4.50
CA ASN A 446 -14.63 -9.43 -5.22
C ASN A 446 -15.05 -8.85 -6.58
N ILE A 447 -15.42 -7.56 -6.63
CA ILE A 447 -15.77 -6.88 -7.89
C ILE A 447 -14.55 -6.82 -8.84
N ALA A 448 -13.37 -6.47 -8.33
CA ALA A 448 -12.14 -6.42 -9.12
C ALA A 448 -11.75 -7.79 -9.71
N MET A 449 -12.02 -8.89 -8.97
CA MET A 449 -11.73 -10.26 -9.42
C MET A 449 -12.46 -10.66 -10.70
N ILE A 450 -13.59 -10.04 -11.03
CA ILE A 450 -14.29 -10.25 -12.31
C ILE A 450 -13.33 -10.04 -13.49
N PHE A 451 -12.50 -9.01 -13.40
CA PHE A 451 -11.61 -8.59 -14.50
C PHE A 451 -10.23 -9.21 -14.43
N ASP A 452 -9.96 -10.10 -13.47
CA ASP A 452 -8.69 -10.80 -13.35
C ASP A 452 -8.69 -12.08 -14.17
N ARG A 453 -8.13 -12.01 -15.39
CA ARG A 453 -8.03 -13.20 -16.26
C ARG A 453 -7.15 -14.29 -15.66
N HIS A 454 -6.14 -13.92 -14.87
CA HIS A 454 -5.13 -14.85 -14.38
C HIS A 454 -5.69 -15.80 -13.32
N LEU A 455 -6.79 -15.43 -12.66
CA LEU A 455 -7.54 -16.34 -11.78
C LEU A 455 -8.29 -17.43 -12.56
N ARG A 456 -8.68 -17.16 -13.82
CA ARG A 456 -9.38 -18.13 -14.69
C ARG A 456 -8.40 -19.02 -15.45
N GLU A 457 -7.33 -18.43 -15.99
CA GLU A 457 -6.46 -19.08 -16.97
C GLU A 457 -5.33 -19.92 -16.36
N ARG A 458 -4.89 -19.60 -15.14
CA ARG A 458 -3.79 -20.32 -14.47
C ARG A 458 -4.19 -20.71 -13.07
N ARG A 459 -4.08 -22.01 -12.74
CA ARG A 459 -4.13 -22.47 -11.34
C ARG A 459 -2.99 -21.79 -10.59
N THR A 460 -3.33 -20.84 -9.74
CA THR A 460 -2.37 -20.19 -8.85
C THR A 460 -1.95 -21.15 -7.73
N HIS A 461 -0.65 -21.29 -7.49
CA HIS A 461 -0.13 -21.94 -6.29
C HIS A 461 -0.10 -20.98 -5.08
N ALA A 462 -0.39 -19.69 -5.28
CA ALA A 462 -0.37 -18.70 -4.21
C ALA A 462 -1.56 -18.91 -3.27
N ARG A 463 -1.29 -18.86 -1.96
CA ARG A 463 -2.32 -18.78 -0.93
C ARG A 463 -2.65 -17.31 -0.68
N TYR A 464 -3.90 -16.92 -0.93
CA TYR A 464 -4.37 -15.56 -0.67
C TYR A 464 -4.98 -15.43 0.73
N SER A 465 -4.95 -14.21 1.28
CA SER A 465 -5.71 -13.87 2.47
C SER A 465 -7.19 -13.68 2.13
N LYS A 466 -8.05 -13.70 3.14
CA LYS A 466 -9.48 -13.38 2.99
C LYS A 466 -9.72 -11.99 2.39
N THR A 467 -10.82 -11.85 1.66
CA THR A 467 -11.27 -10.62 1.00
C THR A 467 -11.95 -9.63 1.94
N ILE A 468 -12.33 -10.03 3.15
CA ILE A 468 -12.79 -9.16 4.24
C ILE A 468 -12.20 -9.63 5.58
#